data_AF-A0A8H7A4H3-F1
#
_entry.id   AF-A0A8H7A4H3-F1
#
_cell.length_a   1.000
_cell.length_b   1.000
_cell.length_c   1.000
_cell.angle_alpha   90.00
_cell.angle_beta   90.00
_cell.angle_gamma   90.00
#
_symmetry.space_group_name_H-M   'P 1'
#
loop_
_entity.id
_entity.type
_entity.pdbx_description
1 polymer ?
#
loop_
_entity_poly.entity_id
_entity_poly.type
_entity_poly.pdbx_seq_one_letter_code
_entity_poly.pdbx_strand_id
1 'polypeptide(L)'
;MALDNLFTSWKTAKALKDLGIAVTGTVRKNAAGYPPRLLMLKVLNRALEWGHLEATVIHEVACWLWQDSNAVIGMTTGIPLTELVERERKRPRKTASNSKITR
;
A
#
# COMPACT_ATOMS: atom_id res chain seq x y z
N MET A 1 7.38 -11.43 -6.66
CA MET A 1 7.35 -12.09 -5.34
C MET A 1 6.44 -11.32 -4.39
N ALA A 2 5.58 -12.03 -3.65
CA ALA A 2 4.73 -11.41 -2.63
C ALA A 2 5.40 -11.54 -1.25
N LEU A 3 5.54 -10.44 -0.52
CA LEU A 3 6.12 -10.41 0.82
C LEU A 3 5.03 -10.17 1.87
N ASP A 4 5.16 -10.89 2.99
CA ASP A 4 4.39 -10.58 4.19
C ASP A 4 4.88 -9.28 4.85
N ASN A 5 3.99 -8.62 5.58
CA ASN A 5 4.24 -7.34 6.24
C ASN A 5 5.43 -7.33 7.22
N LEU A 6 5.88 -8.50 7.68
CA LEU A 6 7.08 -8.61 8.51
C LEU A 6 8.37 -8.31 7.73
N PHE A 7 8.39 -8.61 6.43
CA PHE A 7 9.59 -8.54 5.59
C PHE A 7 9.56 -7.35 4.61
N THR A 8 8.39 -6.75 4.39
CA THR A 8 8.23 -5.62 3.47
C THR A 8 8.84 -4.34 4.05
N SER A 9 9.98 -3.93 3.49
CA SER A 9 10.62 -2.63 3.72
C SER A 9 11.18 -2.08 2.41
N TRP A 10 11.43 -0.76 2.33
CA TRP A 10 12.03 -0.18 1.13
C TRP A 10 13.41 -0.77 0.83
N LYS A 11 14.20 -1.10 1.87
CA LYS A 11 15.52 -1.72 1.73
C LYS A 11 15.42 -3.11 1.10
N THR A 12 14.53 -3.95 1.63
CA THR A 12 14.26 -5.29 1.10
C THR A 12 13.76 -5.20 -0.34
N ALA A 13 12.82 -4.30 -0.61
CA ALA A 13 12.23 -4.13 -1.93
C ALA A 13 13.24 -3.65 -2.97
N LYS A 14 14.08 -2.68 -2.60
CA LYS A 14 15.16 -2.17 -3.46
C LYS A 14 16.21 -3.23 -3.73
N ALA A 15 16.70 -3.94 -2.70
CA ALA A 15 17.67 -5.01 -2.85
C ALA A 15 17.17 -6.11 -3.80
N LEU A 16 15.90 -6.51 -3.68
CA LEU A 16 15.30 -7.51 -4.57
C LEU A 16 15.09 -6.98 -5.98
N LYS A 17 14.70 -5.71 -6.13
CA LYS A 17 14.62 -5.05 -7.44
C LYS A 17 15.98 -5.05 -8.15
N ASP A 18 17.05 -4.76 -7.43
CA ASP A 18 18.42 -4.73 -7.96
C ASP A 18 18.91 -6.11 -8.40
N LEU A 19 18.36 -7.18 -7.81
CA LEU A 19 18.54 -8.57 -8.25
C LEU A 19 17.61 -8.97 -9.41
N GLY A 20 16.84 -8.03 -9.98
CA GLY A 20 15.87 -8.30 -11.04
C GLY A 20 14.56 -8.94 -10.56
N ILE A 21 14.31 -8.96 -9.25
CA ILE A 21 13.11 -9.57 -8.65
C ILE A 21 12.11 -8.48 -8.29
N ALA A 22 11.00 -8.44 -9.02
CA ALA A 22 9.86 -7.60 -8.67
C ALA A 22 9.21 -8.07 -7.36
N VAL A 23 8.89 -7.13 -6.46
CA VAL A 23 8.21 -7.40 -5.20
C VAL A 23 6.92 -6.62 -5.05
N THR A 24 6.00 -7.17 -4.27
CA THR A 24 4.82 -6.49 -3.77
C THR A 24 4.51 -6.99 -2.36
N GLY A 25 4.00 -6.13 -1.49
CA GLY A 25 3.65 -6.53 -0.14
C GLY A 25 2.94 -5.43 0.63
N THR A 26 2.20 -5.83 1.67
CA THR A 26 1.67 -4.87 2.64
C THR A 26 2.76 -4.50 3.64
N VAL A 27 2.61 -3.35 4.30
CA VAL A 27 3.61 -2.79 5.21
C VAL A 27 3.00 -2.53 6.59
N ARG A 28 3.77 -2.78 7.66
CA ARG A 28 3.36 -2.40 9.01
C ARG A 28 3.46 -0.89 9.21
N LYS A 29 2.58 -0.32 10.03
CA LYS A 29 2.59 1.12 10.38
C LYS A 29 3.94 1.62 10.93
N ASN A 30 4.71 0.74 11.56
CA ASN A 30 6.00 1.07 12.16
C ASN A 30 7.19 0.66 11.26
N ALA A 31 6.95 0.33 9.99
CA ALA A 31 8.03 -0.04 9.09
C ALA A 31 8.96 1.15 8.84
N ALA A 32 10.26 0.90 8.95
CA ALA A 32 11.27 1.94 8.80
C ALA A 32 11.26 2.53 7.39
N GLY A 33 11.23 3.86 7.31
CA GLY A 33 11.33 4.60 6.05
C GLY A 33 10.08 4.55 5.17
N TYR A 34 8.92 4.17 5.70
CA TYR A 34 7.65 4.35 4.98
C TYR A 34 7.28 5.85 4.91
N PRO A 35 6.74 6.37 3.79
CA PRO A 35 6.46 7.81 3.65
C PRO A 35 5.54 8.36 4.75
N PRO A 36 5.98 9.39 5.51
CA PRO A 36 5.20 9.94 6.62
C PRO A 36 3.82 10.44 6.20
N ARG A 37 3.69 11.04 5.01
CA ARG A 37 2.41 11.51 4.45
C ARG A 37 1.38 10.38 4.35
N LEU A 38 1.77 9.22 3.81
CA LEU A 38 0.89 8.06 3.65
C LEU A 38 0.58 7.42 5.02
N LEU A 39 1.55 7.41 5.94
CA LEU A 39 1.34 6.91 7.28
C LEU A 39 0.34 7.78 8.07
N MET A 40 0.45 9.11 7.95
CA MET A 40 -0.50 10.06 8.54
C MET A 40 -1.93 9.80 8.06
N LEU A 41 -2.12 9.59 6.75
CA LEU A 41 -3.43 9.26 6.19
C LEU A 41 -4.00 7.95 6.76
N LYS A 42 -3.16 6.95 7.02
CA LYS A 42 -3.59 5.68 7.64
C LYS A 42 -4.03 5.83 9.10
N VAL A 43 -3.44 6.76 9.85
CA VAL A 43 -3.76 6.98 11.28
C VAL A 43 -4.82 8.05 11.50
N LEU A 44 -5.32 8.69 10.44
CA LEU A 44 -6.44 9.62 10.56
C LEU A 44 -7.64 8.91 11.22
N ASN A 45 -8.24 9.55 12.22
CA ASN A 45 -9.45 9.05 12.89
C ASN A 45 -10.72 9.28 12.04
N ARG A 46 -10.59 9.15 10.71
CA ARG A 46 -11.67 9.20 9.74
C ARG A 46 -11.34 8.26 8.58
N ALA A 47 -12.35 7.56 8.07
CA ALA A 47 -12.20 6.80 6.85
C ALA A 47 -12.07 7.75 5.66
N LEU A 48 -11.20 7.42 4.71
CA LEU A 48 -11.17 8.07 3.40
C LEU A 48 -12.33 7.53 2.55
N GLU A 49 -12.57 8.13 1.39
CA GLU A 49 -13.54 7.60 0.43
C GLU A 49 -13.15 6.19 -0.01
N TRP A 50 -14.14 5.30 -0.17
CA TRP A 50 -13.85 3.94 -0.62
C TRP A 50 -13.19 3.98 -2.00
N GLY A 51 -12.10 3.22 -2.16
CA GLY A 51 -11.33 3.21 -3.39
C GLY A 51 -10.26 4.30 -3.48
N HIS A 52 -10.19 5.23 -2.51
CA HIS A 52 -9.15 6.25 -2.48
C HIS A 52 -7.75 5.62 -2.50
N LEU A 53 -6.91 6.08 -3.43
CA LEU A 53 -5.55 5.58 -3.64
C LEU A 53 -4.60 6.78 -3.65
N GLU A 54 -3.56 6.70 -2.82
CA GLU A 54 -2.48 7.68 -2.76
C GLU A 54 -1.15 6.93 -2.86
N ALA A 55 -0.24 7.41 -3.69
CA ALA A 55 1.05 6.76 -3.90
C ALA A 55 2.20 7.77 -3.95
N THR A 56 3.39 7.31 -3.58
CA THR A 56 4.62 8.08 -3.64
C THR A 56 5.78 7.14 -3.90
N VAL A 57 6.69 7.53 -4.78
CA VAL A 57 7.90 6.76 -5.07
C VAL A 57 9.02 7.24 -4.17
N ILE A 58 9.66 6.31 -3.45
CA ILE A 58 10.87 6.57 -2.68
C ILE A 58 11.90 5.48 -2.99
N HIS A 59 13.16 5.87 -3.21
CA HIS A 59 14.23 4.91 -3.52
C HIS A 59 13.87 3.92 -4.64
N GLU A 60 13.13 4.40 -5.65
CA GLU A 60 12.60 3.60 -6.77
C GLU A 60 11.65 2.45 -6.38
N VAL A 61 11.00 2.57 -5.22
CA VAL A 61 9.94 1.71 -4.72
C VAL A 61 8.64 2.52 -4.65
N ALA A 62 7.59 2.05 -5.30
CA ALA A 62 6.26 2.66 -5.16
C ALA A 62 5.68 2.28 -3.80
N CYS A 63 5.45 3.28 -2.95
CA CYS A 63 4.71 3.16 -1.72
C CYS A 63 3.29 3.65 -1.96
N TRP A 64 2.30 2.93 -1.45
CA TRP A 64 0.90 3.25 -1.69
C TRP A 64 0.04 3.04 -0.45
N LEU A 65 -0.99 3.87 -0.32
CA LEU A 65 -2.11 3.73 0.58
C LEU A 65 -3.37 3.51 -0.24
N TRP A 66 -4.15 2.50 0.13
CA TRP A 66 -5.44 2.22 -0.48
C TRP A 66 -6.53 2.09 0.58
N GLN A 67 -7.62 2.81 0.40
CA GLN A 67 -8.79 2.74 1.24
C GLN A 67 -9.75 1.67 0.72
N ASP A 68 -9.84 0.56 1.45
CA ASP A 68 -10.91 -0.42 1.30
C ASP A 68 -11.89 -0.29 2.48
N SER A 69 -12.24 -1.38 3.16
CA SER A 69 -12.95 -1.29 4.46
C SER A 69 -12.08 -0.63 5.53
N ASN A 70 -10.76 -0.86 5.51
CA ASN A 70 -9.77 -0.18 6.34
C ASN A 70 -8.62 0.35 5.46
N ALA A 71 -7.87 1.34 5.95
CA ALA A 71 -6.70 1.86 5.23
C ALA A 71 -5.55 0.82 5.19
N VAL A 72 -5.22 0.35 4.00
CA VAL A 72 -4.11 -0.56 3.74
C VAL A 72 -2.94 0.24 3.20
N ILE A 73 -1.73 -0.09 3.66
CA ILE A 73 -0.49 0.48 3.12
C ILE A 73 0.40 -0.65 2.61
N GLY A 74 1.15 -0.37 1.55
CA GLY A 74 2.04 -1.33 0.93
C GLY A 74 3.13 -0.69 0.08
N MET A 75 3.95 -1.57 -0.48
CA MET A 75 5.06 -1.23 -1.38
C MET A 75 5.07 -2.18 -2.58
N THR A 76 5.54 -1.70 -3.72
CA THR A 76 5.75 -2.52 -4.91
C THR A 76 6.88 -1.97 -5.78
N THR A 77 7.58 -2.87 -6.46
CA THR A 77 8.55 -2.57 -7.52
C THR A 77 8.14 -3.18 -8.86
N GLY A 78 7.04 -3.93 -8.89
CA GLY A 78 6.55 -4.67 -10.06
C GLY A 78 5.64 -3.88 -10.99
N ILE A 79 5.56 -2.55 -10.84
CA ILE A 79 4.77 -1.67 -11.71
C ILE A 79 5.64 -0.57 -12.29
N PRO A 80 5.34 -0.09 -13.51
CA PRO A 80 5.91 1.16 -14.02
C PRO A 80 5.60 2.30 -13.06
N LEU A 81 6.61 3.08 -12.69
CA LEU A 81 6.49 4.18 -11.73
C LEU A 81 6.03 5.50 -12.39
N THR A 82 5.80 5.48 -13.69
CA THR A 82 5.52 6.64 -14.54
C THR A 82 4.04 6.79 -14.91
N GLU A 83 3.22 5.77 -14.65
CA GLU A 83 1.85 5.70 -15.14
C GLU A 83 0.87 5.47 -13.98
N LEU A 84 -0.17 6.29 -13.94
CA LEU A 84 -1.34 6.07 -13.10
C LEU A 84 -2.47 5.55 -13.99
N VAL A 85 -3.04 4.41 -13.59
CA VAL A 85 -4.19 3.81 -14.29
C VAL A 85 -5.40 3.86 -13.37
N GLU A 86 -6.32 4.76 -13.66
CA GLU A 86 -7.62 4.78 -13.02
C GLU A 86 -8.47 3.62 -13.53
N ARG A 87 -9.10 2.90 -12.62
CA ARG A 87 -10.04 1.81 -12.95
C ARG A 87 -11.26 1.91 -12.07
N GLU A 88 -12.43 1.96 -12.70
CA GLU A 88 -13.68 1.83 -11.98
C GLU A 88 -13.77 0.43 -11.36
N ARG A 89 -13.98 0.39 -10.04
CA ARG A 89 -14.18 -0.85 -9.29
C ARG A 89 -15.49 -0.77 -8.55
N LYS A 90 -16.25 -1.87 -8.59
CA LYS A 90 -17.48 -1.98 -7.81
C LYS A 90 -17.13 -2.27 -6.35
N ARG A 91 -17.66 -1.47 -5.42
CA ARG A 91 -17.57 -1.78 -3.99
C ARG A 91 -18.24 -3.12 -3.68
N PRO A 92 -17.57 -4.03 -2.95
CA PRO A 92 -18.19 -5.29 -2.52
C PRO A 92 -19.52 -5.04 -1.78
N ARG A 93 -20.49 -5.96 -1.92
CA ARG A 93 -21.77 -5.87 -1.21
C ARG A 93 -21.54 -5.89 0.31
N LYS A 94 -22.35 -5.16 1.07
CA LYS A 94 -22.27 -5.10 2.56
C LYS A 94 -22.29 -6.47 3.25
N THR A 95 -22.85 -7.50 2.60
CA THR A 95 -22.94 -8.89 3.08
C THR A 95 -21.67 -9.71 2.89
N ALA A 96 -20.69 -9.25 2.11
CA ALA A 96 -19.34 -9.81 2.21
C ALA A 96 -18.83 -9.48 3.61
N SER A 97 -18.34 -10.47 4.37
CA SER A 97 -17.96 -10.32 5.78
C SER A 97 -16.92 -9.21 5.95
N ASN A 98 -17.39 -7.99 6.18
CA ASN A 98 -16.52 -6.86 6.42
C ASN A 98 -16.00 -7.00 7.85
N SER A 99 -14.69 -7.13 7.99
CA SER A 99 -14.03 -6.74 9.22
C SER A 99 -14.53 -5.34 9.58
N LYS A 100 -14.95 -5.14 10.84
CA LYS A 100 -15.34 -3.81 11.33
C LYS A 100 -14.20 -2.84 11.02
N ILE A 101 -14.54 -1.58 10.79
CA ILE A 101 -13.53 -0.52 10.83
C ILE A 101 -12.98 -0.53 12.24
N THR A 102 -11.78 -1.10 12.42
CA THR A 102 -11.16 -1.18 13.74
C THR A 102 -10.43 0.14 13.92
N ARG A 103 -10.96 0.93 14.85
CA ARG A 103 -10.48 2.26 15.22
C ARG A 103 -9.14 2.18 15.96
#